data_AF-A0A8B6Y7B4-F1
#
_entry.id   AF-A0A8B6Y7B4-F1
#
_cell.length_a   1.000
_cell.length_b   1.000
_cell.length_c   1.000
_cell.angle_alpha   90.00
_cell.angle_beta   90.00
_cell.angle_gamma   90.00
#
_symmetry.space_group_name_H-M   'P 1'
#
loop_
_entity.id
_entity.type
_entity.pdbx_description
1 polymer ?
#
loop_
_entity_poly.entity_id
_entity_poly.type
_entity_poly.pdbx_seq_one_letter_code
_entity_poly.pdbx_strand_id
1 'polypeptide(L)'
;MADYKSLDLTEDPFIDNSIFRYQFGEYTPQNGTNINDTVPIKINIEMTDSFFKPSKAYIQVEGRLQAASGASYADIDVVTLTHNGIMHLFDRMAYDLSGQNIETVNNLGQATTMLGMLKYSNDFQLAEGLNQLWYKDTVTDANLTTNVGFTVRQAYIIKKPTTKGTFSFCIPLNHIFGFCEDYTKVIYGFKHTLTLQRKNDNDAIFRSAAAAIGKVNLTKVSLWMPYVTPSDEARLTLNTIIKNK
;
A
#
# COMPACT_ATOMS: atom_id res chain seq x y z
N MET A 1 -3.12 38.81 -18.22
CA MET A 1 -1.83 38.61 -17.55
C MET A 1 -2.12 37.80 -16.30
N ALA A 2 -1.54 36.61 -16.16
CA ALA A 2 -1.76 35.77 -14.97
C ALA A 2 -0.90 36.32 -13.82
N ASP A 3 -1.53 36.64 -12.69
CA ASP A 3 -0.83 37.00 -11.46
C ASP A 3 0.05 35.82 -11.04
N TYR A 4 1.36 36.03 -11.11
CA TYR A 4 2.33 35.12 -10.55
C TYR A 4 2.21 35.20 -9.03
N LYS A 5 1.88 34.07 -8.37
CA LYS A 5 2.03 33.96 -6.93
C LYS A 5 3.53 33.97 -6.61
N SER A 6 4.08 35.13 -6.26
CA SER A 6 5.40 35.25 -5.68
C SER A 6 5.38 34.69 -4.25
N LEU A 7 6.32 33.82 -3.91
CA LEU A 7 6.52 33.37 -2.53
C LEU A 7 6.97 34.59 -1.70
N ASP A 8 6.18 35.01 -0.73
CA ASP A 8 6.56 36.11 0.17
C ASP A 8 7.50 35.56 1.25
N LEU A 9 8.78 35.91 1.15
CA LEU A 9 9.82 35.48 2.08
C LEU A 9 9.83 36.29 3.38
N THR A 10 8.92 37.26 3.54
CA THR A 10 8.85 38.16 4.69
C THR A 10 7.66 37.88 5.61
N GLU A 11 6.80 36.92 5.28
CA GLU A 11 5.71 36.50 6.16
C GLU A 11 6.25 35.80 7.42
N ASP A 12 5.65 36.10 8.57
CA ASP A 12 5.95 35.36 9.80
C ASP A 12 5.62 33.87 9.59
N PRO A 13 6.49 32.95 10.04
CA PRO A 13 6.26 31.53 9.83
C PRO A 13 4.98 31.10 10.56
N PHE A 14 4.05 30.47 9.82
CA PHE A 14 2.93 29.79 10.45
C PHE A 14 3.44 28.55 11.19
N ILE A 15 3.45 28.61 12.53
CA ILE A 15 3.85 27.50 13.39
C ILE A 15 2.60 26.83 13.95
N ASP A 16 2.30 25.63 13.48
CA ASP A 16 1.22 24.79 14.02
C ASP A 16 1.71 24.02 15.26
N ASN A 17 1.23 24.41 16.44
CA ASN A 17 1.52 23.76 17.72
C ASN A 17 0.39 22.80 18.18
N SER A 18 -0.55 22.46 17.30
CA SER A 18 -1.69 21.59 17.65
C SER A 18 -1.31 20.11 17.83
N ILE A 19 -0.21 19.67 17.20
CA ILE A 19 0.28 18.28 17.26
C ILE A 19 1.56 18.23 18.10
N PHE A 20 1.52 17.47 19.19
CA PHE A 20 2.70 17.20 20.00
C PHE A 20 3.56 16.07 19.40
N ARG A 21 2.92 15.02 18.87
CA ARG A 21 3.62 13.84 18.36
C ARG A 21 2.85 13.19 17.21
N TYR A 22 3.58 12.80 16.17
CA TYR A 22 3.06 12.05 15.02
C TYR A 22 3.90 10.78 14.83
N GLN A 23 3.27 9.60 14.92
CA GLN A 23 3.98 8.32 14.84
C GLN A 23 3.19 7.26 14.10
N PHE A 24 3.92 6.29 13.54
CA PHE A 24 3.33 5.13 12.90
C PHE A 24 3.45 3.91 13.83
N GLY A 25 2.31 3.27 14.10
CA GLY A 25 2.25 1.96 14.73
C GLY A 25 2.20 0.87 13.67
N GLU A 26 2.99 -0.19 13.85
CA GLU A 26 2.89 -1.41 13.06
C GLU A 26 1.89 -2.37 13.69
N TYR A 27 0.94 -2.85 12.89
CA TYR A 27 -0.06 -3.83 13.30
C TYR A 27 -0.01 -5.05 12.38
N THR A 28 0.21 -6.22 12.97
CA THR A 28 0.32 -7.50 12.25
C THR A 28 -0.99 -8.29 12.29
N PRO A 29 -1.19 -9.27 11.40
CA PRO A 29 -2.38 -10.10 11.41
C PRO A 29 -2.45 -10.95 12.67
N GLN A 30 -3.66 -11.20 13.18
CA GLN A 30 -3.86 -12.03 14.38
C GLN A 30 -3.41 -13.49 14.18
N ASN A 31 -3.49 -14.00 12.93
CA ASN A 31 -3.12 -15.36 12.55
C ASN A 31 -1.84 -15.32 11.68
N GLY A 32 -0.69 -15.10 12.32
CA GLY A 32 0.59 -14.81 11.64
C GLY A 32 1.13 -15.89 10.69
N THR A 33 0.60 -17.12 10.68
CA THR A 33 1.10 -18.23 9.85
C THR A 33 0.35 -18.47 8.55
N ASN A 34 -0.86 -17.91 8.37
CA ASN A 34 -1.76 -18.29 7.27
C ASN A 34 -1.84 -17.24 6.15
N ILE A 35 -0.88 -16.32 6.05
CA ILE A 35 -0.89 -15.20 5.09
C ILE A 35 -0.82 -15.62 3.61
N ASN A 36 -0.42 -16.87 3.33
CA ASN A 36 -0.38 -17.45 1.99
C ASN A 36 -1.55 -18.40 1.70
N ASP A 37 -2.44 -18.62 2.67
CA ASP A 37 -3.60 -19.48 2.51
C ASP A 37 -4.81 -18.67 2.00
N THR A 38 -5.90 -19.37 1.73
CA THR A 38 -7.22 -18.85 1.33
C THR A 38 -7.98 -18.20 2.50
N VAL A 39 -7.52 -18.38 3.73
CA VAL A 39 -8.12 -17.76 4.92
C VAL A 39 -7.91 -16.23 4.87
N PRO A 40 -8.95 -15.42 5.10
CA PRO A 40 -8.80 -13.97 5.12
C PRO A 40 -7.77 -13.51 6.15
N ILE A 41 -6.87 -12.63 5.74
CA ILE A 41 -5.92 -11.94 6.62
C ILE A 41 -6.68 -10.83 7.32
N LYS A 42 -6.71 -10.85 8.65
CA LYS A 42 -7.36 -9.82 9.47
C LYS A 42 -6.35 -9.12 10.38
N ILE A 43 -6.30 -7.81 10.29
CA ILE A 43 -5.47 -6.93 11.12
C ILE A 43 -6.40 -6.03 11.91
N ASN A 44 -6.30 -6.09 13.25
CA ASN A 44 -7.15 -5.31 14.16
C ASN A 44 -6.30 -4.32 14.95
N ILE A 45 -6.84 -3.11 15.09
CA ILE A 45 -6.33 -2.08 16.00
C ILE A 45 -7.39 -1.87 17.08
N GLU A 46 -7.07 -2.32 18.29
CA GLU A 46 -7.98 -2.29 19.44
C GLU A 46 -7.86 -1.02 20.30
N MET A 47 -6.87 -0.18 20.05
CA MET A 47 -6.55 1.01 20.87
C MET A 47 -7.56 2.15 20.64
N THR A 48 -8.67 2.17 21.37
CA THR A 48 -9.73 3.19 21.19
C THR A 48 -9.35 4.59 21.68
N ASP A 49 -8.35 4.71 22.55
CA ASP A 49 -7.98 5.99 23.19
C ASP A 49 -6.97 6.82 22.36
N SER A 50 -6.72 6.43 21.11
CA SER A 50 -5.78 7.08 20.20
C SER A 50 -6.48 7.76 19.03
N PHE A 51 -5.89 8.86 18.55
CA PHE A 51 -6.34 9.54 17.34
C PHE A 51 -5.62 8.96 16.13
N PHE A 52 -6.30 8.15 15.32
CA PHE A 52 -5.73 7.55 14.11
C PHE A 52 -6.00 8.39 12.87
N LYS A 53 -5.10 8.32 11.88
CA LYS A 53 -5.25 9.00 10.59
C LYS A 53 -5.18 8.03 9.41
N PRO A 54 -6.26 7.31 9.09
CA PRO A 54 -6.26 6.31 8.00
C PRO A 54 -5.83 6.83 6.64
N SER A 55 -6.07 8.12 6.35
CA SER A 55 -5.65 8.76 5.09
C SER A 55 -4.15 8.78 4.82
N LYS A 56 -3.33 8.57 5.86
CA LYS A 56 -1.87 8.46 5.74
C LYS A 56 -1.36 7.06 6.09
N ALA A 57 -2.26 6.10 6.34
CA ALA A 57 -1.90 4.72 6.58
C ALA A 57 -1.49 4.01 5.29
N TYR A 58 -0.69 2.96 5.43
CA TYR A 58 -0.28 2.10 4.33
C TYR A 58 -0.16 0.65 4.79
N ILE A 59 -0.29 -0.28 3.86
CA ILE A 59 0.09 -1.67 4.09
C ILE A 59 1.51 -1.91 3.62
N GLN A 60 2.30 -2.59 4.43
CA GLN A 60 3.61 -3.10 4.04
C GLN A 60 3.46 -4.57 3.70
N VAL A 61 3.87 -4.94 2.48
CA VAL A 61 3.86 -6.32 2.01
C VAL A 61 5.28 -6.73 1.67
N GLU A 62 5.76 -7.76 2.36
CA GLU A 62 7.05 -8.39 2.07
C GLU A 62 6.81 -9.83 1.62
N GLY A 63 7.65 -10.28 0.69
CA GLY A 63 7.55 -11.63 0.18
C GLY A 63 8.65 -11.96 -0.82
N ARG A 64 8.45 -13.08 -1.51
CA ARG A 64 9.37 -13.57 -2.52
C ARG A 64 8.62 -14.11 -3.73
N LEU A 65 8.99 -13.62 -4.90
CA LEU A 65 8.68 -14.23 -6.19
C LEU A 65 9.69 -15.35 -6.47
N GLN A 66 9.20 -16.58 -6.59
CA GLN A 66 10.04 -17.76 -6.81
C GLN A 66 9.35 -18.71 -7.80
N ALA A 67 10.10 -19.67 -8.35
CA ALA A 67 9.48 -20.73 -9.14
C ALA A 67 8.56 -21.57 -8.24
N ALA A 68 7.56 -22.25 -8.82
CA ALA A 68 6.64 -23.12 -8.10
C ALA A 68 7.36 -24.24 -7.32
N SER A 69 8.56 -24.65 -7.77
CA SER A 69 9.45 -25.59 -7.08
C SER A 69 10.13 -25.00 -5.83
N GLY A 70 10.02 -23.70 -5.57
CA GLY A 70 10.74 -22.98 -4.52
C GLY A 70 12.12 -22.46 -4.93
N ALA A 71 12.57 -22.77 -6.15
CA ALA A 71 13.86 -22.31 -6.68
C ALA A 71 13.85 -20.80 -6.98
N SER A 72 15.02 -20.17 -6.88
CA SER A 72 15.24 -18.81 -7.37
C SER A 72 15.20 -18.77 -8.89
N TYR A 73 14.66 -17.69 -9.44
CA TYR A 73 14.87 -17.34 -10.85
C TYR A 73 16.29 -16.83 -11.10
N ALA A 74 16.81 -17.08 -12.30
CA ALA A 74 18.05 -16.53 -12.81
C ALA A 74 17.84 -15.14 -13.43
N ASP A 75 18.92 -14.39 -13.64
CA ASP A 75 18.83 -13.01 -14.18
C ASP A 75 18.33 -12.95 -15.62
N ILE A 76 18.49 -14.06 -16.35
CA ILE A 76 18.03 -14.25 -17.72
C ILE A 76 16.56 -14.66 -17.79
N ASP A 77 15.96 -15.10 -16.68
CA ASP A 77 14.57 -15.54 -16.67
C ASP A 77 13.67 -14.31 -16.86
N VAL A 78 12.86 -14.37 -17.91
CA VAL A 78 11.91 -13.32 -18.26
C VAL A 78 10.66 -13.49 -17.39
N VAL A 79 10.77 -13.03 -16.14
CA VAL A 79 9.71 -13.05 -15.12
C VAL A 79 9.85 -11.89 -14.15
N THR A 80 8.72 -11.29 -13.75
CA THR A 80 8.62 -10.29 -12.69
C THR A 80 7.17 -10.21 -12.19
N LEU A 81 6.88 -9.30 -11.25
CA LEU A 81 5.50 -9.01 -10.86
C LEU A 81 4.85 -8.03 -11.85
N THR A 82 3.55 -8.16 -12.12
CA THR A 82 2.75 -7.18 -12.89
C THR A 82 2.79 -5.81 -12.23
N HIS A 83 2.48 -4.75 -12.98
CA HIS A 83 2.41 -3.41 -12.39
C HIS A 83 1.23 -3.45 -11.42
N ASN A 84 1.38 -2.85 -10.23
CA ASN A 84 0.41 -3.03 -9.15
C ASN A 84 0.21 -4.51 -8.74
N GLY A 85 1.20 -5.39 -9.01
CA GLY A 85 1.09 -6.83 -8.83
C GLY A 85 0.78 -7.28 -7.40
N ILE A 86 1.13 -6.49 -6.39
CA ILE A 86 0.76 -6.79 -5.00
C ILE A 86 -0.76 -6.74 -4.79
N MET A 87 -1.48 -5.80 -5.42
CA MET A 87 -2.93 -5.74 -5.31
C MET A 87 -3.60 -6.91 -6.06
N HIS A 88 -2.97 -7.43 -7.10
CA HIS A 88 -3.43 -8.63 -7.81
C HIS A 88 -3.31 -9.92 -6.99
N LEU A 89 -2.54 -9.92 -5.89
CA LEU A 89 -2.49 -11.05 -4.96
C LEU A 89 -3.77 -11.20 -4.14
N PHE A 90 -4.58 -10.16 -4.05
CA PHE A 90 -5.78 -10.12 -3.24
C PHE A 90 -7.03 -9.97 -4.12
N ASP A 91 -8.08 -10.70 -3.77
CA ASP A 91 -9.36 -10.63 -4.45
C ASP A 91 -10.18 -9.43 -3.94
N ARG A 92 -10.18 -9.26 -2.62
CA ARG A 92 -10.99 -8.26 -1.92
C ARG A 92 -10.24 -7.67 -0.74
N MET A 93 -10.46 -6.38 -0.50
CA MET A 93 -10.08 -5.71 0.74
C MET A 93 -11.28 -4.98 1.34
N ALA A 94 -11.46 -5.11 2.65
CA ALA A 94 -12.54 -4.46 3.39
C ALA A 94 -11.98 -3.71 4.59
N TYR A 95 -12.53 -2.52 4.85
CA TYR A 95 -12.19 -1.68 5.99
C TYR A 95 -13.43 -1.46 6.86
N ASP A 96 -13.34 -1.90 8.12
CA ASP A 96 -14.41 -1.77 9.09
C ASP A 96 -13.99 -0.86 10.25
N LEU A 97 -14.92 -0.03 10.72
CA LEU A 97 -14.79 0.76 11.95
C LEU A 97 -15.79 0.24 12.98
N SER A 98 -15.29 -0.27 14.10
CA SER A 98 -16.09 -0.83 15.19
C SER A 98 -17.16 -1.84 14.71
N GLY A 99 -16.81 -2.68 13.73
CA GLY A 99 -17.67 -3.70 13.15
C GLY A 99 -18.64 -3.20 12.07
N GLN A 100 -18.65 -1.90 11.74
CA GLN A 100 -19.38 -1.38 10.60
C GLN A 100 -18.47 -1.30 9.38
N ASN A 101 -18.90 -1.89 8.26
CA ASN A 101 -18.17 -1.79 7.01
C ASN A 101 -18.27 -0.36 6.45
N ILE A 102 -17.11 0.26 6.26
CA ILE A 102 -17.01 1.60 5.67
C ILE A 102 -16.87 1.49 4.17
N GLU A 103 -15.94 0.64 3.72
CA GLU A 103 -15.68 0.45 2.30
C GLU A 103 -15.16 -0.97 2.05
N THR A 104 -15.60 -1.54 0.93
CA THR A 104 -15.14 -2.83 0.43
C THR A 104 -14.81 -2.69 -1.05
N VAL A 105 -13.61 -3.09 -1.43
CA VAL A 105 -13.14 -3.09 -2.82
C VAL A 105 -12.93 -4.52 -3.28
N ASN A 106 -13.65 -4.91 -4.33
CA ASN A 106 -13.56 -6.23 -4.96
C ASN A 106 -12.70 -6.14 -6.22
N ASN A 107 -12.16 -7.28 -6.68
CA ASN A 107 -11.21 -7.36 -7.79
C ASN A 107 -10.05 -6.38 -7.60
N LEU A 108 -9.44 -6.42 -6.40
CA LEU A 108 -8.56 -5.37 -5.88
C LEU A 108 -7.50 -4.92 -6.89
N GLY A 109 -6.78 -5.86 -7.51
CA GLY A 109 -5.77 -5.57 -8.53
C GLY A 109 -6.31 -4.81 -9.74
N GLN A 110 -7.50 -5.16 -10.25
CA GLN A 110 -8.11 -4.47 -11.39
C GLN A 110 -8.65 -3.09 -11.01
N ALA A 111 -9.39 -3.00 -9.90
CA ALA A 111 -10.00 -1.76 -9.44
C ALA A 111 -8.95 -0.68 -9.13
N THR A 112 -7.92 -1.03 -8.36
CA THR A 112 -6.84 -0.10 -8.01
C THR A 112 -5.96 0.25 -9.20
N THR A 113 -5.79 -0.68 -10.16
CA THR A 113 -5.12 -0.39 -11.43
C THR A 113 -5.91 0.64 -12.26
N MET A 114 -7.21 0.44 -12.43
CA MET A 114 -8.06 1.38 -13.17
C MET A 114 -8.04 2.77 -12.52
N LEU A 115 -8.23 2.82 -11.19
CA LEU A 115 -8.18 4.07 -10.44
C LEU A 115 -6.81 4.75 -10.57
N GLY A 116 -5.73 4.01 -10.37
CA GLY A 116 -4.38 4.57 -10.43
C GLY A 116 -3.99 5.03 -11.84
N MET A 117 -4.49 4.40 -12.91
CA MET A 117 -4.27 4.88 -14.27
C MET A 117 -4.93 6.24 -14.55
N LEU A 118 -6.04 6.54 -13.88
CA LEU A 118 -6.74 7.82 -13.98
C LEU A 118 -6.17 8.87 -13.02
N LYS A 119 -5.67 8.43 -11.86
CA LYS A 119 -5.21 9.29 -10.77
C LYS A 119 -3.77 9.76 -10.94
N TYR A 120 -2.86 8.87 -11.35
CA TYR A 120 -1.43 9.19 -11.39
C TYR A 120 -1.00 9.73 -12.75
N SER A 121 -0.28 10.85 -12.72
CA SER A 121 0.47 11.30 -13.88
C SER A 121 1.55 10.27 -14.25
N ASN A 122 2.04 10.35 -15.49
CA ASN A 122 3.10 9.46 -15.94
C ASN A 122 4.39 9.62 -15.12
N ASP A 123 4.63 10.81 -14.57
CA ASP A 123 5.83 11.13 -13.78
C ASP A 123 5.87 10.42 -12.43
N PHE A 124 4.71 10.01 -11.90
CA PHE A 124 4.62 9.29 -10.63
C PHE A 124 5.50 8.02 -10.62
N GLN A 125 5.59 7.32 -11.76
CA GLN A 125 6.39 6.10 -11.88
C GLN A 125 7.92 6.36 -11.80
N LEU A 126 8.36 7.59 -12.06
CA LEU A 126 9.77 7.99 -12.04
C LEU A 126 10.23 8.48 -10.66
N ALA A 127 9.31 8.86 -9.78
CA ALA A 127 9.61 9.34 -8.44
C ALA A 127 9.39 8.25 -7.38
N GLU A 128 8.13 8.03 -6.99
CA GLU A 128 7.78 7.15 -5.86
C GLU A 128 7.10 5.85 -6.30
N GLY A 129 6.67 5.75 -7.55
CA GLY A 129 5.86 4.63 -8.03
C GLY A 129 6.52 3.27 -7.85
N LEU A 130 7.85 3.17 -8.00
CA LEU A 130 8.55 1.89 -7.84
C LEU A 130 8.44 1.33 -6.41
N ASN A 131 8.37 2.18 -5.38
CA ASN A 131 8.18 1.77 -3.98
C ASN A 131 6.81 1.11 -3.71
N GLN A 132 5.90 1.24 -4.68
CA GLN A 132 4.54 0.73 -4.64
C GLN A 132 4.27 -0.26 -5.80
N LEU A 133 5.33 -0.68 -6.50
CA LEU A 133 5.26 -1.51 -7.71
C LEU A 133 4.43 -0.86 -8.85
N TRP A 134 4.35 0.47 -8.86
CA TRP A 134 3.69 1.27 -9.88
C TRP A 134 4.67 1.72 -10.96
N TYR A 135 5.04 0.78 -11.83
CA TYR A 135 5.85 1.07 -13.02
C TYR A 135 5.24 0.36 -14.23
N LYS A 136 4.68 1.15 -15.16
CA LYS A 136 3.81 0.66 -16.23
C LYS A 136 4.60 -0.03 -17.34
N ASP A 137 4.02 -1.08 -17.91
CA ASP A 137 4.51 -1.73 -19.12
C ASP A 137 4.47 -0.76 -20.32
N THR A 138 5.48 -0.85 -21.18
CA THR A 138 5.52 -0.07 -22.43
C THR A 138 5.01 -0.85 -23.64
N VAL A 139 4.96 -2.18 -23.53
CA VAL A 139 4.44 -3.11 -24.55
C VAL A 139 3.72 -4.27 -23.86
N THR A 140 2.96 -5.05 -24.62
CA THR A 140 2.12 -6.14 -24.08
C THR A 140 2.89 -7.39 -23.67
N ASP A 141 4.12 -7.55 -24.14
CA ASP A 141 4.87 -8.79 -24.00
C ASP A 141 5.88 -8.71 -22.84
N ALA A 142 6.07 -9.85 -22.17
CA ALA A 142 7.13 -10.02 -21.18
C ALA A 142 8.48 -10.05 -21.91
N ASN A 143 9.22 -8.95 -21.88
CA ASN A 143 10.46 -8.80 -22.63
C ASN A 143 11.47 -7.90 -21.88
N LEU A 144 12.71 -8.35 -21.74
CA LEU A 144 13.77 -7.61 -21.03
C LEU A 144 14.43 -6.48 -21.84
N THR A 145 14.04 -6.30 -23.10
CA THR A 145 14.63 -5.32 -24.02
C THR A 145 13.62 -4.28 -24.48
N THR A 146 12.44 -4.72 -24.91
CA THR A 146 11.42 -3.82 -25.49
C THR A 146 10.41 -3.30 -24.46
N ASN A 147 10.23 -4.02 -23.36
CA ASN A 147 9.35 -3.61 -22.27
C ASN A 147 10.14 -2.96 -21.15
N VAL A 148 10.19 -1.62 -21.16
CA VAL A 148 10.98 -0.84 -20.21
C VAL A 148 10.46 -1.05 -18.79
N GLY A 149 9.15 -1.03 -18.59
CA GLY A 149 8.57 -1.18 -17.26
C GLY A 149 8.69 -2.57 -16.68
N PHE A 150 8.61 -3.60 -17.53
CA PHE A 150 8.97 -4.96 -17.15
C PHE A 150 10.43 -5.04 -16.69
N THR A 151 11.34 -4.44 -17.47
CA THR A 151 12.78 -4.49 -17.21
C THR A 151 13.15 -3.82 -15.89
N VAL A 152 12.56 -2.67 -15.57
CA VAL A 152 12.79 -1.97 -14.29
C VAL A 152 12.30 -2.81 -13.10
N ARG A 153 11.08 -3.37 -13.18
CA ARG A 153 10.55 -4.24 -12.11
C ARG A 153 11.38 -5.51 -11.95
N GLN A 154 11.77 -6.12 -13.07
CA GLN A 154 12.60 -7.33 -13.05
C GLN A 154 13.98 -7.05 -12.45
N ALA A 155 14.58 -5.89 -12.77
CA ALA A 155 15.85 -5.48 -12.17
C ALA A 155 15.74 -5.35 -10.64
N TYR A 156 14.65 -4.73 -10.15
CA TYR A 156 14.41 -4.55 -8.73
C TYR A 156 14.14 -5.87 -7.98
N ILE A 157 13.38 -6.80 -8.57
CA ILE A 157 12.92 -8.02 -7.90
C ILE A 157 13.90 -9.18 -8.08
N ILE A 158 14.42 -9.39 -9.30
CA ILE A 158 15.21 -10.56 -9.67
C ILE A 158 16.71 -10.25 -9.72
N LYS A 159 17.14 -9.19 -10.43
CA LYS A 159 18.57 -8.87 -10.64
C LYS A 159 19.18 -8.09 -9.48
N LYS A 160 19.09 -8.67 -8.28
CA LYS A 160 19.68 -8.09 -7.07
C LYS A 160 20.70 -9.03 -6.45
N PRO A 161 21.71 -8.50 -5.72
CA PRO A 161 22.78 -9.30 -5.15
C PRO A 161 22.34 -10.14 -3.94
N THR A 162 21.21 -9.80 -3.31
CA THR A 162 20.62 -10.54 -2.20
C THR A 162 19.80 -11.73 -2.69
N THR A 163 19.13 -12.47 -1.80
CA THR A 163 18.15 -13.51 -2.17
C THR A 163 17.20 -13.03 -3.27
N LYS A 164 17.34 -13.60 -4.47
CA LYS A 164 16.59 -13.19 -5.65
C LYS A 164 15.09 -13.41 -5.44
N GLY A 165 14.31 -12.50 -6.01
CA GLY A 165 12.86 -12.53 -5.94
C GLY A 165 12.26 -11.89 -4.70
N THR A 166 13.05 -11.55 -3.66
CA THR A 166 12.47 -10.93 -2.47
C THR A 166 12.04 -9.49 -2.76
N PHE A 167 11.00 -9.01 -2.09
CA PHE A 167 10.50 -7.65 -2.24
C PHE A 167 9.90 -7.16 -0.92
N SER A 168 9.86 -5.83 -0.78
CA SER A 168 9.14 -5.12 0.26
C SER A 168 8.54 -3.88 -0.40
N PHE A 169 7.22 -3.76 -0.37
CA PHE A 169 6.49 -2.62 -0.94
C PHE A 169 5.54 -2.04 0.09
N CYS A 170 5.36 -0.72 0.03
CA CYS A 170 4.43 0.03 0.88
C CYS A 170 3.31 0.57 0.00
N ILE A 171 2.07 0.20 0.29
CA ILE A 171 0.91 0.58 -0.52
C ILE A 171 -0.01 1.45 0.35
N PRO A 172 -0.10 2.76 0.04
CA PRO A 172 -0.98 3.66 0.76
C PRO A 172 -2.45 3.23 0.70
N LEU A 173 -3.18 3.37 1.81
CA LEU A 173 -4.60 3.00 1.85
C LEU A 173 -5.47 3.91 0.98
N ASN A 174 -5.08 5.16 0.74
CA ASN A 174 -5.76 6.08 -0.18
C ASN A 174 -5.56 5.71 -1.67
N HIS A 175 -4.76 4.69 -1.98
CA HIS A 175 -4.68 4.12 -3.33
C HIS A 175 -5.72 3.01 -3.52
N ILE A 176 -6.29 2.53 -2.41
CA ILE A 176 -7.19 1.39 -2.34
C ILE A 176 -8.61 1.86 -2.04
N PHE A 177 -8.76 2.63 -0.96
CA PHE A 177 -10.05 3.07 -0.43
C PHE A 177 -10.28 4.55 -0.72
N GLY A 178 -11.44 4.87 -1.30
CA GLY A 178 -11.88 6.25 -1.53
C GLY A 178 -12.06 7.02 -0.23
N PHE A 179 -12.54 6.39 0.84
CA PHE A 179 -12.71 7.09 2.12
C PHE A 179 -11.37 7.57 2.70
N CYS A 180 -10.27 6.83 2.48
CA CYS A 180 -8.94 7.23 2.91
C CYS A 180 -8.38 8.40 2.09
N GLU A 181 -8.87 8.62 0.87
CA GLU A 181 -8.52 9.78 0.06
C GLU A 181 -9.31 11.01 0.48
N ASP A 182 -10.63 10.86 0.64
CA ASP A 182 -11.54 11.98 0.91
C ASP A 182 -11.50 12.44 2.38
N TYR A 183 -11.32 11.51 3.33
CA TYR A 183 -11.37 11.80 4.76
C TYR A 183 -9.97 12.01 5.36
N THR A 184 -9.53 13.27 5.41
CA THR A 184 -8.20 13.64 5.91
C THR A 184 -8.12 13.88 7.42
N LYS A 185 -9.25 13.82 8.13
CA LYS A 185 -9.33 14.09 9.58
C LYS A 185 -8.91 12.88 10.41
N VAL A 186 -8.61 13.12 11.69
CA VAL A 186 -8.33 12.05 12.65
C VAL A 186 -9.63 11.38 13.11
N ILE A 187 -9.55 10.08 13.38
CA ILE A 187 -10.62 9.23 13.91
C ILE A 187 -10.24 8.85 15.34
N TYR A 188 -11.19 8.99 16.27
CA TYR A 188 -11.00 8.69 17.69
C TYR A 188 -12.08 7.72 18.18
N GLY A 189 -11.72 6.78 19.04
CA GLY A 189 -12.70 5.91 19.71
C GLY A 189 -13.17 4.71 18.90
N PHE A 190 -12.64 4.47 17.69
CA PHE A 190 -13.05 3.36 16.84
C PHE A 190 -12.01 2.25 16.81
N LYS A 191 -12.49 1.00 16.77
CA LYS A 191 -11.65 -0.15 16.45
C LYS A 191 -11.50 -0.21 14.94
N HIS A 192 -10.27 -0.36 14.45
CA HIS A 192 -10.01 -0.47 13.02
C HIS A 192 -9.76 -1.91 12.65
N THR A 193 -10.49 -2.42 11.66
CA THR A 193 -10.28 -3.78 11.14
C THR A 193 -10.05 -3.73 9.64
N LEU A 194 -8.88 -4.21 9.21
CA LEU A 194 -8.55 -4.42 7.82
C LEU A 194 -8.61 -5.91 7.51
N THR A 195 -9.45 -6.28 6.54
CA THR A 195 -9.58 -7.66 6.06
C THR A 195 -9.12 -7.75 4.61
N LEU A 196 -8.17 -8.65 4.33
CA LEU A 196 -7.69 -8.96 2.99
C LEU A 196 -8.03 -10.41 2.63
N GLN A 197 -8.62 -10.63 1.47
CA GLN A 197 -8.90 -11.96 0.92
C GLN A 197 -7.84 -12.33 -0.11
N ARG A 198 -7.09 -13.42 0.11
CA ARG A 198 -6.07 -13.89 -0.83
C ARG A 198 -6.69 -14.48 -2.09
N LYS A 199 -6.10 -14.17 -3.26
CA LYS A 199 -6.37 -14.75 -4.58
C LYS A 199 -5.21 -15.64 -5.01
N ASN A 200 -5.34 -16.35 -6.14
CA ASN A 200 -4.20 -16.97 -6.83
C ASN A 200 -3.17 -15.92 -7.32
N ASP A 201 -1.97 -16.39 -7.65
CA ASP A 201 -0.83 -15.53 -8.01
C ASP A 201 -0.77 -15.14 -9.49
N ASN A 202 -1.63 -15.73 -10.33
CA ASN A 202 -1.44 -15.67 -11.78
C ASN A 202 -1.51 -14.24 -12.33
N ASP A 203 -2.45 -13.43 -11.82
CA ASP A 203 -2.60 -12.04 -12.25
C ASP A 203 -1.50 -11.12 -11.70
N ALA A 204 -0.78 -11.57 -10.66
CA ALA A 204 0.30 -10.82 -10.03
C ALA A 204 1.66 -11.06 -10.71
N ILE A 205 1.80 -12.12 -11.51
CA ILE A 205 3.08 -12.53 -12.10
C ILE A 205 3.04 -12.30 -13.62
N PHE A 206 3.99 -11.52 -14.11
CA PHE A 206 4.20 -11.34 -15.54
C PHE A 206 5.44 -12.11 -16.00
N ARG A 207 5.27 -13.10 -16.87
CA ARG A 207 6.36 -13.95 -17.35
C ARG A 207 6.21 -14.32 -18.82
N SER A 208 7.33 -14.67 -19.44
CA SER A 208 7.33 -15.37 -20.73
C SER A 208 6.91 -16.84 -20.57
N ALA A 209 6.50 -17.48 -21.66
CA ALA A 209 6.15 -18.91 -21.66
C ALA A 209 7.34 -19.83 -21.32
N ALA A 210 8.56 -19.41 -21.66
CA ALA A 210 9.79 -20.17 -21.39
C ALA A 210 10.22 -20.13 -19.92
N ALA A 211 9.81 -19.09 -19.17
CA ALA A 211 10.11 -18.99 -17.75
C ALA A 211 9.23 -19.97 -16.94
N ALA A 212 9.83 -20.63 -15.95
CA ALA A 212 9.12 -21.55 -15.06
C ALA A 212 7.91 -20.87 -14.38
N ILE A 213 6.87 -21.67 -14.09
CA ILE A 213 5.66 -21.19 -13.40
C ILE A 213 6.06 -20.55 -12.07
N GLY A 214 5.58 -19.34 -11.84
CA GLY A 214 5.90 -18.58 -10.64
C GLY A 214 4.91 -18.76 -9.52
N LYS A 215 5.38 -18.47 -8.31
CA LYS A 215 4.64 -18.44 -7.07
C LYS A 215 5.12 -17.25 -6.24
N VAL A 216 4.19 -16.53 -5.62
CA VAL A 216 4.49 -15.46 -4.68
C VAL A 216 4.26 -15.96 -3.27
N ASN A 217 5.34 -16.02 -2.49
CA ASN A 217 5.30 -16.39 -1.08
C ASN A 217 5.46 -15.14 -0.22
N LEU A 218 4.37 -14.70 0.42
CA LEU A 218 4.38 -13.58 1.36
C LEU A 218 5.04 -14.00 2.68
N THR A 219 5.88 -13.14 3.22
CA THR A 219 6.53 -13.31 4.52
C THR A 219 5.93 -12.36 5.56
N LYS A 220 5.43 -11.20 5.12
CA LYS A 220 4.89 -10.17 6.02
C LYS A 220 3.77 -9.40 5.32
N VAL A 221 2.69 -9.17 6.05
CA VAL A 221 1.61 -8.23 5.67
C VAL A 221 1.27 -7.45 6.92
N SER A 222 1.70 -6.19 7.01
CA SER A 222 1.47 -5.34 8.18
C SER A 222 0.73 -4.06 7.79
N LEU A 223 -0.18 -3.61 8.65
CA LEU A 223 -0.80 -2.30 8.54
C LEU A 223 0.02 -1.30 9.36
N TRP A 224 0.49 -0.26 8.70
CA TRP A 224 1.13 0.88 9.36
C TRP A 224 0.11 2.00 9.48
N MET A 225 -0.35 2.24 10.70
CA MET A 225 -1.36 3.25 11.00
C MET A 225 -0.73 4.41 11.75
N PRO A 226 -0.82 5.65 11.22
CA PRO A 226 -0.38 6.81 11.96
C PRO A 226 -1.37 7.15 13.07
N TYR A 227 -0.84 7.46 14.24
CA TYR A 227 -1.60 8.05 15.34
C TYR A 227 -0.96 9.36 15.79
N VAL A 228 -1.83 10.26 16.22
CA VAL A 228 -1.50 11.64 16.56
C VAL A 228 -1.72 11.84 18.05
N THR A 229 -0.71 12.38 18.72
CA THR A 229 -0.88 12.93 20.08
C THR A 229 -1.05 14.45 19.93
N PRO A 230 -2.25 14.98 20.18
CA PRO A 230 -2.47 16.43 20.19
C PRO A 230 -1.72 17.09 21.35
N SER A 231 -1.43 18.37 21.25
CA SER A 231 -0.95 19.18 22.38
C SER A 231 -2.01 19.28 23.47
N ASP A 232 -1.63 19.62 24.70
CA ASP A 232 -2.56 19.63 25.85
C ASP A 232 -3.76 20.55 25.63
N GLU A 233 -3.54 21.72 25.01
CA GLU A 233 -4.58 22.67 24.65
C GLU A 233 -5.55 22.08 23.61
N ALA A 234 -5.03 21.55 22.50
CA ALA A 234 -5.84 20.93 21.46
C ALA A 234 -6.59 19.69 21.99
N ARG A 235 -5.97 18.93 22.89
CA ARG A 235 -6.57 17.76 23.55
C ARG A 235 -7.77 18.18 24.41
N LEU A 236 -7.66 19.29 25.15
CA LEU A 236 -8.76 19.82 25.95
C LEU A 236 -9.95 20.19 25.06
N THR A 237 -9.70 20.89 23.95
CA THR A 237 -10.75 21.25 22.99
C THR A 237 -11.42 20.02 22.37
N LEU A 238 -10.62 19.03 21.94
CA LEU A 238 -11.13 17.78 21.38
C LEU A 238 -11.98 17.02 22.39
N ASN A 239 -11.55 16.94 23.65
CA ASN A 239 -12.31 16.27 24.72
C ASN A 239 -13.65 16.95 24.99
N THR A 240 -13.71 18.28 24.96
CA THR A 240 -14.99 19.01 25.09
C THR A 240 -15.93 18.69 23.93
N ILE A 241 -15.42 18.64 22.69
CA ILE A 241 -16.22 18.29 21.51
C ILE A 241 -16.73 16.85 21.60
N ILE A 242 -15.89 15.91 22.05
CA ILE A 242 -16.26 14.49 22.19
C ILE A 242 -17.35 14.31 23.26
N LYS A 243 -17.27 15.02 24.40
CA LYS A 243 -18.28 14.93 25.48
C LYS A 243 -19.64 15.53 25.11
N ASN A 244 -19.66 16.46 24.17
CA ASN A 244 -20.87 17.19 23.77
C ASN A 244 -21.61 16.53 22.59
N LYS A 245 -21.19 15.34 22.17
CA LYS A 245 -21.84 14.52 21.14
C LYS A 245 -22.32 13.20 21.73
#